data_AF-A0A6M4WUF1-F1
#
_entry.id   AF-A0A6M4WUF1-F1
#
_cell.length_a   1.000
_cell.length_b   1.000
_cell.length_c   1.000
_cell.angle_alpha   90.00
_cell.angle_beta   90.00
_cell.angle_gamma   90.00
#
_symmetry.space_group_name_H-M   'P 1'
#
loop_
_entity.id
_entity.type
_entity.pdbx_description
1 polymer ?
#
loop_
_entity_poly.entity_id
_entity_poly.type
_entity_poly.pdbx_seq_one_letter_code
_entity_poly.pdbx_strand_id
1 'polypeptide(L)'
;MLPQDPLGGTGGTGGTGGTDGSVEPESQYVFVVYNRGSGAIHHIHQVVNLPGAEVRDREQMEQTALSYVSPQVREREAADLAVLSVPHRQMERGKFYRVDHERQVLSAVERQR
;
A
#
# COMPACT_ATOMS: atom_id res chain seq x y z
N MET A 1 -57.44 -23.51 -20.51
CA MET A 1 -57.43 -22.05 -20.70
C MET A 1 -57.23 -21.43 -19.33
N LEU A 2 -56.00 -21.08 -19.00
CA LEU A 2 -55.59 -20.46 -17.72
C LEU A 2 -55.15 -19.03 -18.05
N PRO A 3 -55.59 -18.00 -17.33
CA PRO A 3 -55.03 -16.66 -17.47
C PRO A 3 -53.63 -16.61 -16.85
N GLN A 4 -52.71 -15.94 -17.53
CA GLN A 4 -51.38 -15.60 -17.03
C GLN A 4 -51.41 -14.19 -16.45
N ASP A 5 -51.01 -14.05 -15.19
CA ASP A 5 -50.64 -12.76 -14.59
C ASP A 5 -49.15 -12.50 -14.87
N PRO A 6 -48.78 -11.44 -15.62
CA PRO A 6 -47.41 -10.94 -15.57
C PRO A 6 -47.26 -9.98 -14.38
N LEU A 7 -46.39 -10.40 -13.45
CA LEU A 7 -45.81 -9.57 -12.39
C LEU A 7 -45.30 -8.25 -12.97
N GLY A 8 -45.82 -7.15 -12.42
CA GLY A 8 -45.36 -5.80 -12.69
C GLY A 8 -43.92 -5.55 -12.26
N GLY A 9 -43.35 -4.47 -12.81
CA GLY A 9 -42.16 -3.83 -12.26
C GLY A 9 -40.91 -3.88 -13.12
N THR A 10 -40.98 -3.48 -14.40
CA THR A 10 -39.80 -3.06 -15.16
C THR A 10 -39.29 -1.73 -14.60
N GLY A 11 -38.41 -1.80 -13.61
CA GLY A 11 -37.60 -0.67 -13.15
C GLY A 11 -36.37 -0.50 -14.03
N GLY A 12 -36.44 0.45 -14.97
CA GLY A 12 -35.31 1.27 -15.41
C GLY A 12 -34.10 0.61 -16.06
N THR A 13 -34.11 0.58 -17.39
CA THR A 13 -32.88 0.71 -18.19
C THR A 13 -32.22 2.08 -17.94
N GLY A 14 -30.94 2.10 -17.59
CA GLY A 14 -30.14 3.32 -17.56
C GLY A 14 -28.64 3.05 -17.47
N GLY A 15 -27.91 3.40 -18.54
CA GLY A 15 -26.49 3.73 -18.43
C GLY A 15 -25.50 2.71 -18.97
N THR A 16 -25.32 2.68 -20.28
CA THR A 16 -23.98 2.46 -20.88
C THR A 16 -23.06 3.59 -20.44
N GLY A 17 -22.12 3.31 -19.54
CA GLY A 17 -21.08 4.24 -19.11
C GLY A 17 -19.93 3.46 -18.51
N GLY A 18 -18.78 3.44 -19.20
CA GLY A 18 -17.61 2.74 -18.73
C GLY A 18 -17.14 3.29 -17.39
N THR A 19 -17.00 2.40 -16.41
CA THR A 19 -16.23 2.67 -15.19
C THR A 19 -15.44 1.41 -14.91
N ASP A 20 -14.13 1.54 -15.10
CA ASP A 20 -13.10 0.66 -14.58
C ASP A 20 -13.53 0.14 -13.19
N GLY A 21 -13.72 -1.18 -13.05
CA GLY A 21 -14.27 -1.84 -11.86
C GLY A 21 -13.32 -1.83 -10.66
N SER A 22 -12.59 -0.73 -10.48
CA SER A 22 -11.66 -0.52 -9.39
C SER A 22 -12.46 -0.19 -8.13
N VAL A 23 -12.64 -1.20 -7.28
CA VAL A 23 -13.17 -1.03 -5.93
C VAL A 23 -12.25 -0.05 -5.18
N GLU A 24 -12.80 1.07 -4.69
CA GLU A 24 -12.01 2.01 -3.90
C GLU A 24 -11.54 1.34 -2.60
N PRO A 25 -10.24 1.43 -2.27
CA PRO A 25 -9.72 0.84 -1.04
C PRO A 25 -10.18 1.63 0.18
N GLU A 26 -10.51 0.90 1.25
CA GLU A 26 -10.90 1.48 2.53
C GLU A 26 -9.70 2.15 3.23
N SER A 27 -8.51 1.55 3.10
CA SER A 27 -7.27 2.14 3.60
C SER A 27 -6.05 1.71 2.80
N GLN A 28 -5.01 2.56 2.81
CA GLN A 28 -3.73 2.30 2.16
C GLN A 28 -2.59 2.73 3.06
N TYR A 29 -1.65 1.83 3.29
CA TYR A 29 -0.44 2.06 4.09
C TYR A 29 0.80 1.78 3.25
N VAL A 30 1.84 2.58 3.46
CA VAL A 30 3.16 2.32 2.89
C VAL A 30 4.17 2.23 4.02
N PHE A 31 4.92 1.15 4.03
CA PHE A 31 5.98 0.87 4.98
C PHE A 31 7.30 0.82 4.24
N VAL A 32 8.22 1.70 4.60
CA VAL A 32 9.55 1.78 4.02
C VAL A 32 10.51 1.12 4.98
N VAL A 33 11.16 0.05 4.53
CA VAL A 33 12.25 -0.58 5.27
C VAL A 33 13.57 0.02 4.80
N TYR A 34 14.32 0.59 5.74
CA TYR A 34 15.55 1.33 5.46
C TYR A 34 16.63 1.04 6.49
N ASN A 35 17.89 1.26 6.11
CA ASN A 35 19.03 1.19 7.01
C ASN A 35 19.15 2.51 7.79
N ARG A 36 19.15 2.48 9.13
CA ARG A 36 19.18 3.67 9.98
C ARG A 36 20.47 4.48 9.82
N GLY A 37 21.61 3.82 9.64
CA GLY A 37 22.91 4.48 9.52
C GLY A 37 23.08 5.28 8.22
N SER A 38 22.47 4.82 7.13
CA SER A 38 22.61 5.45 5.81
C SER A 38 21.33 6.10 5.28
N GLY A 39 20.16 5.81 5.85
CA GLY A 39 18.87 6.20 5.29
C GLY A 39 18.54 5.53 3.94
N ALA A 40 19.31 4.53 3.52
CA ALA A 40 19.09 3.81 2.28
C ALA A 40 17.86 2.92 2.38
N ILE A 41 16.97 2.98 1.39
CA ILE A 41 15.75 2.17 1.33
C ILE A 41 16.10 0.79 0.76
N HIS A 42 15.77 -0.26 1.51
CA HIS A 42 15.92 -1.64 1.09
C HIS A 42 14.64 -2.19 0.47
N HIS A 43 13.49 -1.83 1.03
CA HIS A 43 12.20 -2.33 0.57
C HIS A 43 11.07 -1.34 0.85
N ILE A 44 10.06 -1.36 0.00
CA ILE A 44 8.84 -0.57 0.16
C ILE A 44 7.68 -1.55 0.08
N HIS A 45 6.97 -1.69 1.19
CA HIS A 45 5.83 -2.57 1.34
C HIS A 45 4.55 -1.74 1.31
N GLN A 46 3.70 -1.97 0.32
CA GLN A 46 2.40 -1.31 0.20
C GLN A 46 1.29 -2.27 0.61
N VAL A 47 0.46 -1.84 1.55
CA VAL A 47 -0.73 -2.57 1.99
C VAL A 47 -1.95 -1.81 1.54
N VAL A 48 -2.84 -2.48 0.82
CA VAL A 48 -4.11 -1.94 0.33
C VAL A 48 -5.22 -2.81 0.91
N ASN A 49 -6.05 -2.22 1.77
CA ASN A 49 -7.20 -2.91 2.35
C ASN A 49 -8.44 -2.56 1.53
N LEU A 50 -9.08 -3.57 0.95
CA LEU A 50 -10.34 -3.44 0.23
C LEU A 50 -11.52 -3.50 1.21
N PRO A 51 -12.70 -2.99 0.83
CA PRO A 51 -13.90 -3.10 1.64
C PRO A 51 -14.20 -4.54 2.05
N GLY A 52 -14.41 -4.77 3.35
CA GLY A 52 -14.67 -6.10 3.93
C GLY A 52 -13.43 -6.96 4.17
N ALA A 53 -12.22 -6.45 3.90
CA ALA A 53 -10.98 -7.12 4.26
C ALA A 53 -10.72 -7.02 5.77
N GLU A 54 -10.11 -8.06 6.33
CA GLU A 54 -9.58 -8.01 7.69
C GLU A 54 -8.36 -7.07 7.72
N VAL A 55 -8.52 -5.92 8.39
CA VAL A 55 -7.45 -4.95 8.55
C VAL A 55 -6.55 -5.40 9.69
N ARG A 56 -5.30 -5.76 9.35
CA ARG A 56 -4.29 -6.07 10.36
C ARG A 56 -3.89 -4.82 11.12
N ASP A 57 -3.50 -5.02 12.39
CA ASP A 57 -2.91 -3.94 13.17
C ASP A 57 -1.61 -3.46 12.54
N ARG A 58 -1.31 -2.17 12.75
CA ARG A 58 -0.14 -1.52 12.18
C ARG A 58 1.17 -2.22 12.53
N GLU A 59 1.33 -2.66 13.78
CA GLU A 59 2.52 -3.39 14.23
C GLU A 59 2.71 -4.69 13.44
N GLN A 60 1.64 -5.43 13.17
CA GLN A 60 1.69 -6.67 12.38
C GLN A 60 2.07 -6.40 10.93
N MET A 61 1.58 -5.30 10.34
CA MET A 61 1.96 -4.88 8.99
C MET A 61 3.45 -4.47 8.92
N GLU A 62 3.97 -3.78 9.93
CA GLU A 62 5.38 -3.40 10.03
C GLU A 62 6.29 -4.63 10.16
N GLN A 63 5.94 -5.58 11.02
CA GLN A 63 6.67 -6.86 11.13
C GLN A 63 6.64 -7.66 9.83
N THR A 64 5.51 -7.66 9.13
CA THR A 64 5.39 -8.27 7.80
C THR A 64 6.35 -7.61 6.82
N ALA A 65 6.43 -6.27 6.78
CA ALA A 65 7.35 -5.56 5.90
C ALA A 65 8.83 -5.90 6.19
N LEU A 66 9.22 -6.01 7.46
CA LEU A 66 10.59 -6.43 7.85
C LEU A 66 10.91 -7.86 7.39
N SER A 67 9.95 -8.78 7.51
CA SER A 67 10.16 -10.19 7.15
C SER A 67 10.53 -10.41 5.68
N TYR A 68 10.19 -9.47 4.77
CA TYR A 68 10.56 -9.55 3.36
C TYR A 68 12.04 -9.28 3.09
N VAL A 69 12.72 -8.53 3.97
CA VAL A 69 14.15 -8.19 3.78
C VAL A 69 15.07 -8.98 4.69
N SER A 70 14.61 -9.45 5.86
CA SER A 70 15.43 -10.23 6.80
C SER A 70 16.19 -11.41 6.17
N PRO A 71 15.63 -12.19 5.21
CA PRO A 71 16.35 -13.29 4.57
C PRO A 71 17.45 -12.86 3.58
N GLN A 72 17.42 -11.60 3.12
CA GLN A 72 18.26 -11.09 2.03
C GLN A 72 19.43 -10.25 2.52
N VAL A 73 19.38 -9.78 3.76
CA VAL A 73 20.43 -8.97 4.37
C VAL A 73 21.33 -9.81 5.28
N ARG A 74 22.59 -9.41 5.39
CA ARG A 74 23.51 -10.02 6.36
C ARG A 74 23.01 -9.69 7.78
N GLU A 75 23.20 -10.58 8.75
CA GLU A 75 22.75 -10.36 10.15
C GLU A 75 23.15 -8.99 10.71
N ARG A 76 24.36 -8.53 10.38
CA ARG A 76 24.87 -7.22 10.83
C ARG A 76 24.12 -6.05 10.22
N GLU A 77 23.66 -6.17 8.99
CA GLU A 77 22.85 -5.16 8.31
C GLU A 77 21.39 -5.21 8.78
N ALA A 78 20.89 -6.41 9.12
CA ALA A 78 19.55 -6.61 9.67
C ALA A 78 19.34 -5.84 10.99
N ALA A 79 20.36 -5.80 11.86
CA ALA A 79 20.31 -5.07 13.12
C ALA A 79 20.13 -3.55 12.94
N ASP A 80 20.53 -3.00 11.79
CA ASP A 80 20.43 -1.58 11.47
C ASP A 80 19.17 -1.24 10.64
N LEU A 81 18.29 -2.22 10.38
CA LEU A 81 17.05 -1.97 9.66
C LEU A 81 15.98 -1.37 10.57
N ALA A 82 15.21 -0.44 10.03
CA ALA A 82 14.02 0.12 10.64
C ALA A 82 12.89 0.26 9.62
N VAL A 83 11.67 0.42 10.12
CA VAL A 83 10.48 0.69 9.32
C VAL A 83 10.01 2.10 9.55
N LEU A 84 9.70 2.82 8.47
CA LEU A 84 8.98 4.09 8.51
C LEU A 84 7.63 3.89 7.82
N SER A 85 6.54 4.16 8.54
CA SER A 85 5.21 4.24 7.93
C SER A 85 5.00 5.63 7.34
N VAL A 86 4.59 5.69 6.08
CA VAL A 86 4.32 6.94 5.37
C VAL A 86 2.95 6.91 4.70
N PRO A 87 2.28 8.07 4.56
CA PRO A 87 1.08 8.15 3.74
C PRO A 87 1.37 7.77 2.29
N HIS A 88 0.51 6.96 1.66
CA HIS A 88 0.65 6.55 0.26
C HIS A 88 0.89 7.73 -0.71
N ARG A 89 0.24 8.87 -0.46
CA ARG A 89 0.38 10.10 -1.25
C ARG A 89 1.77 10.75 -1.24
N GLN A 90 2.67 10.38 -0.32
CA GLN A 90 4.04 10.91 -0.27
C GLN A 90 4.98 10.19 -1.25
N MET A 91 4.56 9.05 -1.78
CA MET A 91 5.32 8.22 -2.71
C MET A 91 4.86 8.49 -4.13
N GLU A 92 5.74 9.09 -4.93
CA GLU A 92 5.51 9.34 -6.34
C GLU A 92 6.29 8.33 -7.19
N ARG A 93 5.64 7.85 -8.25
CA ARG A 93 6.28 6.93 -9.20
C ARG A 93 7.44 7.62 -9.91
N GLY A 94 8.53 6.87 -10.10
CA GLY A 94 9.72 7.33 -10.84
C GLY A 94 10.66 8.23 -10.04
N LYS A 95 10.35 8.54 -8.77
CA LYS A 95 11.27 9.25 -7.87
C LYS A 95 12.08 8.26 -7.04
N PHE A 96 13.27 8.70 -6.67
CA PHE A 96 14.14 8.00 -5.72
C PHE A 96 14.01 8.70 -4.37
N TYR A 97 14.09 7.92 -3.30
CA TYR A 97 13.92 8.41 -1.96
C TYR A 97 15.02 7.90 -1.03
N ARG A 98 15.30 8.68 0.00
CA ARG A 98 16.03 8.25 1.21
C ARG A 98 15.22 8.63 2.43
N VAL A 99 15.43 7.90 3.51
CA VAL A 99 14.79 8.20 4.80
C VAL A 99 15.74 9.05 5.63
N ASP A 100 15.24 10.19 6.12
CA ASP A 100 15.86 10.91 7.22
C ASP A 100 15.36 10.27 8.52
N HIS A 101 16.21 9.48 9.15
CA HIS A 101 15.87 8.71 10.35
C HIS A 101 15.52 9.63 11.53
N GLU A 102 16.29 10.69 11.75
CA GLU A 102 16.11 11.60 12.87
C GLU A 102 14.77 12.33 12.79
N ARG A 103 14.36 12.67 11.56
CA ARG A 103 13.12 13.39 11.30
C ARG A 103 11.94 12.50 10.97
N GLN A 104 12.15 11.19 10.80
CA GLN A 104 11.14 10.22 10.40
C GLN A 104 10.38 10.64 9.13
N VAL A 105 11.11 11.10 8.10
CA VAL A 105 10.52 11.57 6.82
C VAL A 105 11.20 10.95 5.60
N LEU A 106 10.44 10.82 4.52
CA LEU A 106 10.97 10.55 3.19
C LEU A 106 11.45 11.84 2.53
N SER A 107 12.69 11.80 2.04
CA SER A 107 13.28 12.87 1.23
C SER A 107 13.49 12.37 -0.20
N ALA A 108 12.91 13.07 -1.18
CA ALA A 108 13.20 12.80 -2.58
C ALA A 108 14.67 13.13 -2.88
N VAL A 109 15.34 12.26 -3.62
CA VAL A 109 16.74 12.46 -4.02
C VAL A 109 16.85 12.43 -5.54
N GLU A 110 17.72 13.29 -6.07
CA GLU A 110 18.06 13.24 -7.48
C GLU A 110 18.84 11.97 -7.79
N ARG A 111 18.50 11.32 -8.90
CA ARG A 111 19.25 10.16 -9.38
C ARG A 111 20.59 10.68 -9.91
N GLN A 112 21.66 10.54 -9.13
CA GLN A 112 23.01 10.79 -9.65
C GLN A 112 23.28 9.78 -10.77
N ARG A 113 23.54 10.30 -11.98
CA ARG A 113 23.93 9.52 -13.16
C ARG A 113 25.42 9.27 -13.16
#